data_AF-A0A6A7FPB7-F1
#
_entry.id   AF-A0A6A7FPB7-F1
#
_cell.length_a   1.000
_cell.length_b   1.000
_cell.length_c   1.000
_cell.angle_alpha   90.00
_cell.angle_beta   90.00
_cell.angle_gamma   90.00
#
_symmetry.space_group_name_H-M   'P 1'
#
loop_
_entity.id
_entity.type
_entity.pdbx_description
1 polymer ?
#
loop_
_entity_poly.entity_id
_entity_poly.type
_entity_poly.pdbx_seq_one_letter_code
_entity_poly.pdbx_strand_id
1 'polypeptide(L)'
;MVQQECGMATLKQISMRLKSVKNIQKITRSMKMVSAAKYARAERELKSARPYGAGTTAFYEKIEPEAVPNKPNQLIIAMSSDRGLCGGIHSAVCRIIKAEVAASPHPENIAIVCVGDKSRAQLSRVIPQNILFQVNEVGRKAATFEDASAIATAVINSGYEYGSGKILYNKFKSVVSYKTTVLPIYNLESITAAEKLGVYDSLDADVVQCYLRCHQECRRDD
;
A
#
# COMPACT_ATOMS: atom_id res chain seq x y z
N MET A 1 -13.14 53.62 -18.55
CA MET A 1 -12.06 52.71 -18.97
C MET A 1 -11.07 52.63 -17.82
N VAL A 2 -11.22 51.64 -16.94
CA VAL A 2 -10.28 51.43 -15.83
C VAL A 2 -9.07 50.71 -16.44
N GLN A 3 -8.02 51.48 -16.69
CA GLN A 3 -6.71 50.93 -17.06
C GLN A 3 -6.25 50.03 -15.91
N GLN A 4 -6.31 48.73 -16.15
CA GLN A 4 -5.70 47.73 -15.30
C GLN A 4 -4.18 47.89 -15.47
N GLU A 5 -3.56 48.70 -14.62
CA GLU A 5 -2.11 48.74 -14.49
C GLU A 5 -1.64 47.34 -14.12
N CYS A 6 -0.97 46.69 -15.08
CA CYS A 6 -0.26 45.45 -14.85
C CYS A 6 0.86 45.79 -13.86
N GLY A 7 0.58 45.65 -12.57
CA GLY A 7 1.42 46.10 -11.47
C GLY A 7 2.85 45.61 -11.65
N MET A 8 3.75 46.55 -11.95
CA MET A 8 5.18 46.35 -12.00
C MET A 8 5.59 45.72 -10.66
N ALA A 9 5.99 44.44 -10.67
CA ALA A 9 6.45 43.77 -9.46
C ALA A 9 7.58 44.61 -8.86
N THR A 10 7.33 45.22 -7.70
CA THR A 10 8.29 46.14 -7.08
C THR A 10 9.59 45.37 -6.83
N LEU A 11 10.77 45.99 -6.98
CA LEU A 11 12.07 45.35 -6.70
C LEU A 11 12.08 44.62 -5.34
N LYS A 12 11.35 45.16 -4.35
CA LYS A 12 11.11 44.55 -3.05
C LYS A 12 10.36 43.21 -3.12
N GLN A 13 9.28 43.09 -3.91
CA GLN A 13 8.52 41.85 -4.09
C GLN A 13 9.37 40.75 -4.74
N ILE A 14 10.15 41.11 -5.77
CA ILE A 14 11.07 40.18 -6.43
C ILE A 14 12.14 39.70 -5.44
N SER A 15 12.73 40.62 -4.66
CA SER A 15 13.72 40.28 -3.63
C SER A 15 13.16 39.34 -2.55
N MET A 16 11.94 39.60 -2.07
CA MET A 16 11.26 38.72 -1.10
C MET A 16 11.01 37.32 -1.66
N ARG A 17 10.52 37.21 -2.91
CA ARG A 17 10.30 35.92 -3.57
C ARG A 17 11.62 35.16 -3.74
N LEU A 18 12.69 35.85 -4.12
CA LEU A 18 14.02 35.25 -4.29
C LEU A 18 14.59 34.72 -2.97
N LYS A 19 14.38 35.43 -1.86
CA LYS A 19 14.74 34.96 -0.52
C LYS A 19 13.94 33.71 -0.13
N SER A 20 12.64 33.69 -0.39
CA SER A 20 11.78 32.53 -0.12
C SER A 20 12.20 31.30 -0.92
N VAL A 21 12.42 31.45 -2.23
CA VAL A 21 12.88 30.35 -3.11
C VAL A 21 14.24 29.82 -2.67
N LYS A 22 15.20 30.69 -2.30
CA LYS A 22 16.49 30.26 -1.75
C LYS A 22 16.35 29.46 -0.45
N ASN A 23 15.43 29.84 0.43
CA ASN A 23 15.17 29.10 1.66
C ASN A 23 14.55 27.73 1.38
N ILE A 24 13.54 27.66 0.51
CA ILE A 24 12.93 26.39 0.07
C ILE A 24 14.01 25.50 -0.57
N GLN A 25 14.90 26.04 -1.41
CA GLN A 25 16.01 25.30 -2.03
C GLN A 25 16.98 24.71 -0.99
N LYS A 26 17.31 25.45 0.07
CA LYS A 26 18.17 24.94 1.16
C LYS A 26 17.49 23.79 1.91
N ILE A 27 16.21 23.95 2.26
CA ILE A 27 15.43 22.93 2.96
C ILE A 27 15.33 21.66 2.10
N THR A 28 15.00 21.79 0.81
CA THR A 28 14.89 20.64 -0.09
C THR A 28 16.23 19.96 -0.33
N ARG A 29 17.35 20.70 -0.38
CA ARG A 29 18.70 20.11 -0.46
C ARG A 29 19.03 19.28 0.79
N SER A 30 18.72 19.77 1.98
CA SER A 30 18.89 19.01 3.22
C SER A 30 17.98 17.79 3.26
N MET A 31 16.70 17.95 2.90
CA MET A 31 15.75 16.84 2.82
C MET A 31 16.19 15.77 1.82
N LYS A 32 16.76 16.16 0.67
CA LYS A 32 17.33 15.21 -0.31
C LYS A 32 18.39 14.32 0.33
N MET A 33 19.31 14.89 1.13
CA MET A 33 20.35 14.12 1.82
C MET A 33 19.76 13.19 2.88
N VAL A 34 18.80 13.66 3.67
CA VAL A 34 18.11 12.84 4.67
C VAL A 34 17.34 11.68 4.02
N SER A 35 16.62 11.96 2.92
CA SER A 35 15.88 10.95 2.17
C SER A 35 16.82 9.94 1.49
N ALA A 36 17.97 10.38 0.99
CA ALA A 36 18.98 9.48 0.42
C ALA A 36 19.53 8.51 1.47
N ALA A 37 19.80 8.98 2.69
CA ALA A 37 20.25 8.12 3.79
C ALA A 37 19.16 7.11 4.20
N LYS A 38 17.89 7.53 4.26
CA LYS A 38 16.75 6.64 4.53
C LYS A 38 16.56 5.60 3.43
N TYR A 39 16.67 6.01 2.17
CA TYR A 39 16.62 5.11 1.01
C TYR A 39 17.71 4.04 1.10
N ALA A 40 18.96 4.43 1.36
CA ALA A 40 20.07 3.49 1.46
C ALA A 40 19.93 2.48 2.62
N ARG A 41 19.20 2.85 3.68
CA ARG A 41 18.82 1.94 4.76
C ARG A 41 17.71 0.98 4.31
N ALA A 42 16.62 1.51 3.77
CA ALA A 42 15.49 0.72 3.30
C ALA A 42 15.89 -0.27 2.19
N GLU A 43 16.80 0.10 1.28
CA GLU A 43 17.30 -0.80 0.24
C GLU A 43 18.07 -2.00 0.83
N ARG A 44 18.82 -1.80 1.92
CA ARG A 44 19.53 -2.88 2.62
C ARG A 44 18.57 -3.84 3.31
N GLU A 45 17.57 -3.29 4.00
CA GLU A 45 16.52 -4.08 4.68
C GLU A 45 15.66 -4.86 3.66
N LEU A 46 15.31 -4.24 2.53
CA LEU A 46 14.57 -4.89 1.44
C LEU A 46 15.35 -6.06 0.83
N LYS A 47 16.67 -5.92 0.64
CA LYS A 47 17.51 -7.00 0.07
C LYS A 47 17.49 -8.26 0.94
N SER A 48 17.47 -8.13 2.26
CA SER A 48 17.34 -9.26 3.17
C SER A 48 15.93 -9.87 3.20
N ALA A 49 14.90 -9.07 2.91
CA ALA A 49 13.50 -9.53 2.97
C ALA A 49 13.01 -10.20 1.69
N ARG A 50 13.54 -9.83 0.52
CA ARG A 50 13.16 -10.40 -0.80
C ARG A 50 13.07 -11.93 -0.87
N PRO A 51 14.00 -12.72 -0.28
CA PRO A 51 13.91 -14.18 -0.31
C PRO A 51 12.62 -14.72 0.36
N TYR A 52 12.13 -14.05 1.40
CA TYR A 52 10.91 -14.45 2.10
C TYR A 52 9.68 -14.28 1.20
N GLY A 53 9.54 -13.14 0.53
CA GLY A 53 8.42 -12.90 -0.38
C GLY A 53 8.44 -13.76 -1.65
N ALA A 54 9.64 -14.09 -2.16
CA ALA A 54 9.80 -14.97 -3.32
C ALA A 54 9.35 -16.41 -3.05
N GLY A 55 9.76 -17.01 -1.92
CA GLY A 55 9.33 -18.37 -1.55
C GLY A 55 7.82 -18.47 -1.34
N THR A 56 7.26 -17.41 -0.75
CA THR A 56 5.84 -17.22 -0.53
C THR A 56 5.06 -17.13 -1.85
N THR A 57 5.56 -16.39 -2.83
CA THR A 57 4.92 -16.28 -4.15
C THR A 57 4.94 -17.60 -4.91
N ALA A 58 6.08 -18.30 -4.89
CA ALA A 58 6.24 -19.59 -5.55
C ALA A 58 5.31 -20.69 -4.99
N PHE A 59 4.96 -20.61 -3.71
CA PHE A 59 3.97 -21.52 -3.11
C PHE A 59 2.57 -21.32 -3.71
N TYR A 60 2.13 -20.07 -3.87
CA TYR A 60 0.81 -19.76 -4.45
C TYR A 60 0.76 -20.00 -5.95
N GLU A 61 1.85 -19.80 -6.67
CA GLU A 61 1.96 -20.16 -8.09
C GLU A 61 1.81 -21.67 -8.31
N LYS A 62 2.21 -22.50 -7.33
CA LYS A 62 2.06 -23.96 -7.43
C LYS A 62 0.67 -24.44 -7.06
N ILE A 63 0.05 -23.81 -6.06
CA ILE A 63 -1.27 -24.21 -5.56
C ILE A 63 -2.40 -23.68 -6.45
N GLU A 64 -2.18 -22.54 -7.12
CA GLU A 64 -3.16 -21.85 -7.96
C GLU A 64 -4.54 -21.77 -7.32
N PRO A 65 -4.66 -21.21 -6.10
CA PRO A 65 -5.95 -21.15 -5.43
C PRO A 65 -6.92 -20.28 -6.23
N GLU A 66 -8.07 -20.84 -6.59
CA GLU A 66 -9.15 -20.08 -7.19
C GLU A 66 -9.90 -19.27 -6.11
N ALA A 67 -10.40 -18.10 -6.51
CA ALA A 67 -11.27 -17.32 -5.64
C ALA A 67 -12.57 -18.11 -5.42
N VAL A 68 -12.95 -18.32 -4.16
CA VAL A 68 -14.18 -19.07 -3.85
C VAL A 68 -15.38 -18.33 -4.46
N PRO A 69 -16.19 -18.98 -5.33
CA PRO A 69 -17.26 -18.31 -6.07
C PRO A 69 -18.42 -17.83 -5.19
N ASN A 70 -18.49 -18.26 -3.92
CA ASN A 70 -19.65 -18.06 -3.05
C ASN A 70 -19.65 -16.79 -2.19
N LYS A 71 -18.61 -15.94 -2.24
CA LYS A 71 -18.58 -14.68 -1.47
C LYS A 71 -18.28 -13.49 -2.40
N PRO A 72 -19.28 -12.62 -2.72
CA PRO A 72 -19.08 -11.48 -3.63
C PRO A 72 -18.26 -10.34 -2.99
N ASN A 73 -17.98 -10.42 -1.70
CA ASN A 73 -17.25 -9.41 -0.94
C ASN A 73 -15.77 -9.41 -1.32
N GLN A 74 -15.26 -8.23 -1.66
CA GLN A 74 -13.86 -8.00 -2.01
C GLN A 74 -13.17 -7.14 -0.95
N LEU A 75 -11.97 -7.54 -0.53
CA LEU A 75 -11.11 -6.74 0.34
C LEU A 75 -9.97 -6.11 -0.45
N ILE A 76 -9.78 -4.80 -0.32
CA ILE A 76 -8.68 -4.07 -0.94
C ILE A 76 -7.81 -3.44 0.15
N ILE A 77 -6.54 -3.83 0.22
CA ILE A 77 -5.55 -3.21 1.09
C ILE A 77 -4.77 -2.16 0.30
N ALA A 78 -4.97 -0.89 0.65
CA ALA A 78 -4.32 0.24 0.02
C ALA A 78 -3.01 0.59 0.74
N MET A 79 -1.87 0.19 0.17
CA MET A 79 -0.56 0.52 0.76
C MET A 79 -0.13 1.94 0.42
N SER A 80 0.06 2.75 1.47
CA SER A 80 0.58 4.11 1.36
C SER A 80 1.50 4.44 2.54
N SER A 81 1.89 5.71 2.67
CA SER A 81 2.66 6.21 3.81
C SER A 81 1.95 7.39 4.46
N ASP A 82 2.37 7.73 5.69
CA ASP A 82 1.83 8.90 6.39
C ASP A 82 2.42 10.22 5.88
N ARG A 83 3.63 10.16 5.30
CA ARG A 83 4.37 11.34 4.86
C ARG A 83 4.05 11.69 3.41
N GLY A 84 4.00 13.00 3.15
CA GLY A 84 3.85 13.55 1.79
C GLY A 84 5.19 13.77 1.08
N LEU A 85 5.18 14.60 0.03
CA LEU A 85 6.35 14.99 -0.78
C LEU A 85 7.02 13.82 -1.52
N CYS A 86 6.25 12.77 -1.85
CA CYS A 86 6.71 11.56 -2.52
C CYS A 86 6.28 11.49 -4.00
N GLY A 87 5.87 12.61 -4.59
CA GLY A 87 5.34 12.65 -5.96
C GLY A 87 4.03 11.87 -6.11
N GLY A 88 3.94 11.06 -7.18
CA GLY A 88 2.72 10.35 -7.58
C GLY A 88 2.46 8.99 -6.91
N ILE A 89 3.30 8.57 -5.96
CA ILE A 89 3.26 7.22 -5.36
C ILE A 89 1.89 6.89 -4.76
N HIS A 90 1.35 7.79 -3.92
CA HIS A 90 0.06 7.58 -3.24
C HIS A 90 -1.12 7.69 -4.20
N SER A 91 -1.05 8.67 -5.10
CA SER A 91 -2.12 8.93 -6.08
C SER A 91 -2.23 7.82 -7.10
N ALA A 92 -1.13 7.14 -7.46
CA ALA A 92 -1.15 6.00 -8.37
C ALA A 92 -1.99 4.84 -7.80
N VAL A 93 -1.75 4.47 -6.54
CA VAL A 93 -2.51 3.44 -5.82
C VAL A 93 -3.98 3.85 -5.68
N CYS A 94 -4.24 5.05 -5.16
CA CYS A 94 -5.61 5.52 -4.95
C CYS A 94 -6.40 5.65 -6.25
N ARG A 95 -5.75 5.98 -7.37
CA ARG A 95 -6.41 6.07 -8.68
C ARG A 95 -6.90 4.71 -9.17
N ILE A 96 -6.10 3.65 -8.99
CA ILE A 96 -6.50 2.29 -9.39
C ILE A 96 -7.70 1.84 -8.54
N ILE A 97 -7.64 2.04 -7.23
CA ILE A 97 -8.74 1.68 -6.31
C ILE A 97 -10.03 2.41 -6.68
N LYS A 98 -9.95 3.73 -6.95
CA LYS A 98 -11.12 4.51 -7.37
C LYS A 98 -11.71 4.00 -8.68
N ALA A 99 -10.87 3.64 -9.65
CA ALA A 99 -11.33 3.09 -10.91
C ALA A 99 -11.99 1.72 -10.74
N GLU A 100 -11.42 0.86 -9.88
CA GLU A 100 -11.97 -0.47 -9.60
C GLU A 100 -13.32 -0.40 -8.88
N VAL A 101 -13.45 0.49 -7.89
CA VAL A 101 -14.73 0.71 -7.19
C VAL A 101 -15.78 1.31 -8.13
N ALA A 102 -15.40 2.26 -8.98
CA ALA A 102 -16.34 2.87 -9.93
C ALA A 102 -16.77 1.93 -11.07
N ALA A 103 -15.91 0.98 -11.46
CA ALA A 103 -16.20 -0.01 -12.50
C ALA A 103 -16.99 -1.22 -11.99
N SER A 104 -17.03 -1.43 -10.67
CA SER A 104 -17.67 -2.60 -10.08
C SER A 104 -19.20 -2.43 -10.06
N PRO A 105 -19.98 -3.46 -10.45
CA PRO A 105 -21.45 -3.41 -10.41
C PRO A 105 -22.01 -3.26 -8.99
N HIS A 106 -21.29 -3.79 -8.00
CA HIS A 106 -21.64 -3.81 -6.59
C HIS A 106 -20.56 -3.12 -5.75
N PRO A 107 -20.44 -1.78 -5.81
CA PRO A 107 -19.44 -1.04 -5.04
C PRO A 107 -19.61 -1.25 -3.52
N GLU A 108 -20.80 -1.56 -3.03
CA GLU A 108 -21.10 -1.85 -1.63
C GLU A 108 -20.36 -3.07 -1.06
N ASN A 109 -19.99 -4.03 -1.92
CA ASN A 109 -19.30 -5.26 -1.49
C ASN A 109 -17.78 -5.09 -1.41
N ILE A 110 -17.26 -3.91 -1.75
CA ILE A 110 -15.83 -3.62 -1.72
C ILE A 110 -15.49 -2.92 -0.42
N ALA A 111 -14.67 -3.58 0.38
CA ALA A 111 -14.16 -3.01 1.60
C ALA A 111 -12.68 -2.70 1.49
N ILE A 112 -12.27 -1.54 2.00
CA ILE A 112 -10.94 -0.98 1.82
C ILE A 112 -10.28 -0.79 3.17
N VAL A 113 -9.09 -1.37 3.34
CA VAL A 113 -8.21 -1.14 4.48
C VAL A 113 -7.12 -0.18 4.06
N CYS A 114 -7.08 0.98 4.70
CA CYS A 114 -6.11 2.02 4.39
C CYS A 114 -4.87 1.88 5.26
N VAL A 115 -3.74 1.52 4.67
CA VAL A 115 -2.44 1.52 5.35
C VAL A 115 -1.78 2.87 5.11
N GLY A 116 -1.69 3.67 6.17
CA GLY A 116 -1.15 5.03 6.19
C GLY A 116 -2.18 6.15 5.99
N ASP A 117 -1.82 7.37 6.39
CA ASP A 117 -2.70 8.56 6.35
C ASP A 117 -3.06 9.05 4.95
N LYS A 118 -2.17 8.86 3.97
CA LYS A 118 -2.36 9.45 2.64
C LYS A 118 -3.39 8.72 1.80
N SER A 119 -3.49 7.39 1.89
CA SER A 119 -4.55 6.64 1.21
C SER A 119 -5.93 7.03 1.75
N ARG A 120 -6.11 7.03 3.09
CA ARG A 120 -7.37 7.45 3.71
C ARG A 120 -7.76 8.86 3.29
N ALA A 121 -6.85 9.84 3.40
CA ALA A 121 -7.17 11.23 3.08
C ALA A 121 -7.60 11.45 1.62
N GLN A 122 -7.13 10.62 0.68
CA GLN A 122 -7.52 10.69 -0.73
C GLN A 122 -8.80 9.91 -1.05
N LEU A 123 -9.02 8.77 -0.39
CA LEU A 123 -10.15 7.89 -0.63
C LEU A 123 -11.40 8.35 0.12
N SER A 124 -11.27 8.89 1.35
CA SER A 124 -12.39 9.35 2.17
C SER A 124 -13.17 10.51 1.53
N ARG A 125 -12.58 11.22 0.58
CA ARG A 125 -13.24 12.30 -0.17
C ARG A 125 -14.18 11.79 -1.27
N VAL A 126 -14.01 10.54 -1.70
CA VAL A 126 -14.70 9.98 -2.88
C VAL A 126 -15.52 8.77 -2.50
N ILE A 127 -14.97 7.86 -1.70
CA ILE A 127 -15.57 6.59 -1.30
C ILE A 127 -15.43 6.35 0.22
N PRO A 128 -15.95 7.25 1.08
CA PRO A 128 -15.85 7.08 2.54
C PRO A 128 -16.53 5.81 3.05
N GLN A 129 -17.65 5.41 2.44
CA GLN A 129 -18.47 4.26 2.86
C GLN A 129 -17.75 2.90 2.70
N ASN A 130 -16.76 2.83 1.82
CA ASN A 130 -16.02 1.60 1.54
C ASN A 130 -14.84 1.39 2.50
N ILE A 131 -14.50 2.37 3.35
CA ILE A 131 -13.32 2.28 4.22
C ILE A 131 -13.70 1.55 5.52
N LEU A 132 -13.13 0.36 5.72
CA LEU A 132 -13.28 -0.44 6.95
C LEU A 132 -12.57 0.24 8.12
N PHE A 133 -11.25 0.33 8.02
CA PHE A 133 -10.41 0.97 9.04
C PHE A 133 -9.11 1.46 8.42
N GLN A 134 -8.36 2.17 9.26
CA GLN A 134 -7.08 2.75 8.91
C GLN A 134 -6.01 2.28 9.89
N VAL A 135 -4.81 2.03 9.38
CA VAL A 135 -3.62 1.80 10.20
C VAL A 135 -2.67 2.98 10.02
N ASN A 136 -2.30 3.60 11.15
CA ASN A 136 -1.47 4.80 11.20
C ASN A 136 -0.05 4.47 11.64
N GLU A 137 0.82 5.49 11.64
CA GLU A 137 2.23 5.42 12.04
C GLU A 137 3.10 4.50 11.16
N VAL A 138 2.63 4.26 9.93
CA VAL A 138 3.31 3.46 8.93
C VAL A 138 4.43 4.27 8.29
N GLY A 139 5.68 3.83 8.49
CA GLY A 139 6.87 4.42 7.89
C GLY A 139 7.51 5.55 8.69
N ARG A 140 7.15 5.72 9.98
CA ARG A 140 7.93 6.55 10.92
C ARG A 140 9.23 5.87 11.33
N LYS A 141 9.13 4.59 11.70
CA LYS A 141 10.25 3.67 11.92
C LYS A 141 10.42 2.77 10.68
N ALA A 142 11.51 2.02 10.62
CA ALA A 142 11.66 0.96 9.63
C ALA A 142 10.51 -0.04 9.82
N ALA A 143 9.90 -0.49 8.72
CA ALA A 143 8.83 -1.47 8.79
C ALA A 143 9.41 -2.79 9.31
N THR A 144 8.72 -3.38 10.28
CA THR A 144 9.09 -4.67 10.85
C THR A 144 7.99 -5.69 10.59
N PHE A 145 8.35 -6.96 10.71
CA PHE A 145 7.39 -8.06 10.61
C PHE A 145 6.26 -7.94 11.65
N GLU A 146 6.58 -7.44 12.85
CA GLU A 146 5.58 -7.17 13.89
C GLU A 146 4.51 -6.15 13.43
N ASP A 147 4.93 -5.12 12.70
CA ASP A 147 3.98 -4.14 12.13
C ASP A 147 3.07 -4.78 11.08
N ALA A 148 3.58 -5.75 10.31
CA ALA A 148 2.77 -6.50 9.35
C ALA A 148 1.79 -7.44 10.07
N SER A 149 2.23 -8.07 11.16
CA SER A 149 1.41 -8.96 12.00
C SER A 149 0.26 -8.23 12.68
N ALA A 150 0.53 -7.03 13.19
CA ALA A 150 -0.50 -6.17 13.74
C ALA A 150 -1.58 -5.83 12.70
N ILE A 151 -1.19 -5.57 11.45
CA ILE A 151 -2.13 -5.27 10.36
C ILE A 151 -2.93 -6.51 9.98
N ALA A 152 -2.27 -7.66 9.77
CA ALA A 152 -2.94 -8.90 9.43
C ALA A 152 -3.96 -9.29 10.52
N THR A 153 -3.56 -9.17 11.80
CA THR A 153 -4.44 -9.40 12.95
C THR A 153 -5.61 -8.42 12.98
N ALA A 154 -5.38 -7.13 12.69
CA ALA A 154 -6.46 -6.15 12.60
C ALA A 154 -7.45 -6.46 11.46
N VAL A 155 -6.96 -6.94 10.32
CA VAL A 155 -7.81 -7.39 9.20
C VAL A 155 -8.65 -8.59 9.61
N ILE A 156 -8.06 -9.58 10.27
CA ILE A 156 -8.79 -10.77 10.75
C ILE A 156 -9.82 -10.38 11.81
N ASN A 157 -9.44 -9.55 12.78
CA ASN A 157 -10.31 -9.09 13.87
C ASN A 157 -11.42 -8.14 13.41
N SER A 158 -11.34 -7.60 12.19
CA SER A 158 -12.42 -6.78 11.64
C SER A 158 -13.71 -7.57 11.40
N GLY A 159 -13.65 -8.91 11.39
CA GLY A 159 -14.79 -9.78 11.14
C GLY A 159 -15.36 -9.66 9.73
N TYR A 160 -14.69 -8.94 8.83
CA TYR A 160 -15.12 -8.79 7.45
C TYR A 160 -14.78 -10.04 6.64
N GLU A 161 -15.80 -10.82 6.29
CA GLU A 161 -15.64 -11.96 5.42
C GLU A 161 -15.55 -11.52 3.96
N TYR A 162 -14.40 -11.80 3.34
CA TYR A 162 -14.15 -11.57 1.92
C TYR A 162 -13.90 -12.88 1.19
N GLY A 163 -14.41 -12.97 -0.05
CA GLY A 163 -14.13 -14.07 -0.96
C GLY A 163 -12.83 -13.88 -1.74
N SER A 164 -12.53 -12.62 -2.11
CA SER A 164 -11.28 -12.27 -2.78
C SER A 164 -10.65 -11.04 -2.13
N GLY A 165 -9.33 -11.07 -1.94
CA GLY A 165 -8.57 -9.95 -1.41
C GLY A 165 -7.51 -9.49 -2.40
N LYS A 166 -7.11 -8.22 -2.34
CA LYS A 166 -6.01 -7.67 -3.15
C LYS A 166 -5.22 -6.64 -2.33
N ILE A 167 -3.90 -6.70 -2.39
CA ILE A 167 -3.00 -5.64 -1.89
C ILE A 167 -2.55 -4.81 -3.08
N LEU A 168 -2.78 -3.50 -3.02
CA LEU A 168 -2.23 -2.56 -3.99
C LEU A 168 -1.04 -1.83 -3.36
N TYR A 169 0.13 -2.02 -3.97
CA TYR A 169 1.37 -1.44 -3.51
C TYR A 169 2.25 -1.02 -4.70
N ASN A 170 3.30 -0.26 -4.41
CA ASN A 170 4.26 0.17 -5.42
C ASN A 170 5.51 -0.70 -5.35
N LYS A 171 5.67 -1.61 -6.32
CA LYS A 171 6.86 -2.44 -6.46
C LYS A 171 8.04 -1.60 -6.93
N PHE A 172 9.10 -1.61 -6.13
CA PHE A 172 10.35 -0.90 -6.43
C PHE A 172 11.10 -1.59 -7.57
N LYS A 173 11.44 -0.84 -8.64
CA LYS A 173 12.29 -1.33 -9.74
C LYS A 173 13.68 -0.69 -9.69
N SER A 174 13.72 0.63 -9.63
CA SER A 174 14.96 1.40 -9.57
C SER A 174 14.73 2.72 -8.84
N VAL A 175 15.80 3.46 -8.56
CA VAL A 175 15.75 4.78 -7.90
C VAL A 175 14.78 5.76 -8.59
N VAL A 176 14.59 5.60 -9.91
CA VAL A 176 13.75 6.48 -10.73
C VAL A 176 12.39 5.85 -11.05
N SER A 177 12.28 4.52 -11.01
CA SER A 177 11.10 3.80 -11.50
C SER A 177 10.50 2.87 -10.45
N TYR A 178 9.19 2.98 -10.30
CA TYR A 178 8.35 2.07 -9.53
C TYR A 178 7.14 1.66 -10.39
N LYS A 179 6.59 0.48 -10.13
CA LYS A 179 5.36 0.00 -10.79
C LYS A 179 4.32 -0.29 -9.72
N THR A 180 3.13 0.28 -9.87
CA THR A 180 2.00 -0.11 -9.03
C THR A 180 1.55 -1.50 -9.43
N THR A 181 1.59 -2.43 -8.49
CA THR A 181 1.29 -3.86 -8.70
C THR A 181 0.17 -4.26 -7.74
N VAL A 182 -0.64 -5.20 -8.20
CA VAL A 182 -1.71 -5.83 -7.43
C VAL A 182 -1.24 -7.22 -7.02
N LEU A 183 -1.37 -7.54 -5.74
CA LEU A 183 -1.04 -8.86 -5.20
C LEU A 183 -2.32 -9.51 -4.65
N PRO A 184 -2.79 -10.64 -5.20
CA PRO A 184 -4.02 -11.28 -4.72
C PRO A 184 -3.83 -11.90 -3.34
N ILE A 185 -4.78 -11.68 -2.45
CA ILE A 185 -4.90 -12.36 -1.15
C ILE A 185 -6.06 -13.34 -1.26
N TYR A 186 -5.83 -14.55 -0.76
CA TYR A 186 -6.82 -15.61 -0.70
C TYR A 186 -7.24 -15.81 0.76
N ASN A 187 -8.50 -16.18 0.96
CA ASN A 187 -8.99 -16.57 2.27
C ASN A 187 -8.53 -17.99 2.61
N LEU A 188 -8.68 -18.37 3.88
CA LEU A 188 -8.28 -19.69 4.37
C LEU A 188 -9.05 -20.81 3.66
N GLU A 189 -10.36 -20.58 3.42
CA GLU A 189 -11.27 -21.51 2.74
C GLU A 189 -10.81 -21.83 1.30
N SER A 190 -10.41 -20.82 0.52
CA SER A 190 -9.88 -20.96 -0.86
C SER A 190 -8.62 -21.80 -0.90
N ILE A 191 -7.76 -21.68 0.11
CA ILE A 191 -6.48 -22.38 0.15
C ILE A 191 -6.68 -23.83 0.57
N THR A 192 -7.56 -24.09 1.54
CA THR A 192 -7.94 -25.45 1.94
C THR A 192 -8.69 -26.20 0.84
N ALA A 193 -9.41 -25.48 -0.02
CA ALA A 193 -10.15 -26.07 -1.14
C ALA A 193 -9.28 -26.35 -2.38
N ALA A 194 -8.01 -25.94 -2.40
CA ALA A 194 -7.16 -26.12 -3.56
C ALA A 194 -6.72 -27.59 -3.73
N GLU A 195 -6.98 -28.17 -4.92
CA GLU A 195 -6.71 -29.59 -5.22
C GLU A 195 -5.25 -30.01 -5.01
N LYS A 196 -4.31 -29.07 -5.20
CA LYS A 196 -2.86 -29.32 -5.13
C LYS A 196 -2.29 -29.26 -3.70
N LEU A 197 -3.12 -28.99 -2.68
CA LEU A 197 -2.68 -28.96 -1.29
C LEU A 197 -2.29 -30.34 -0.77
N GLY A 198 -2.89 -31.41 -1.32
CA GLY A 198 -2.62 -32.81 -0.93
C GLY A 198 -1.22 -33.34 -1.27
N VAL A 199 -0.38 -32.55 -1.95
CA VAL A 199 1.04 -32.86 -2.21
C VAL A 199 1.93 -32.52 -0.99
N TYR A 200 1.41 -31.74 -0.03
CA TYR A 200 2.13 -31.36 1.18
C TYR A 200 1.74 -32.26 2.36
N ASP A 201 2.74 -32.99 2.87
CA ASP A 201 2.57 -34.19 3.71
C ASP A 201 2.27 -33.92 5.20
N SER A 202 1.90 -32.69 5.60
CA SER A 202 1.59 -32.32 7.00
C SER A 202 1.02 -30.91 7.13
N LEU A 203 -0.25 -30.72 6.79
CA LEU A 203 -0.96 -29.47 7.01
C LEU A 203 -2.17 -29.73 7.92
N ASP A 204 -1.94 -29.77 9.23
CA ASP A 204 -3.03 -29.61 10.20
C ASP A 204 -3.66 -28.22 10.02
N ALA A 205 -4.97 -28.08 10.31
CA ALA A 205 -5.70 -26.82 10.14
C ALA A 205 -5.04 -25.63 10.88
N ASP A 206 -4.43 -25.90 12.03
CA ASP A 206 -3.68 -24.92 12.83
C ASP A 206 -2.39 -24.46 12.12
N VAL A 207 -1.69 -25.37 11.44
CA VAL A 207 -0.47 -25.07 10.68
C VAL A 207 -0.82 -24.19 9.47
N VAL A 208 -1.94 -24.47 8.80
CA VAL A 208 -2.45 -23.65 7.68
C VAL A 208 -2.79 -22.24 8.15
N GLN A 209 -3.43 -22.09 9.31
CA GLN A 209 -3.77 -20.79 9.87
C GLN A 209 -2.52 -20.00 10.29
N CYS A 210 -1.54 -20.65 10.91
CA CYS A 210 -0.24 -20.05 11.23
C CYS A 210 0.53 -19.64 9.97
N TYR A 211 0.53 -20.49 8.93
CA TYR A 211 1.17 -20.17 7.66
C TYR A 211 0.51 -19.00 6.96
N LEU A 212 -0.83 -18.92 6.99
CA LEU A 212 -1.60 -17.82 6.42
C LEU A 212 -1.34 -16.49 7.10
N ARG A 213 -1.27 -16.51 8.43
CA ARG A 213 -0.87 -15.35 9.22
C ARG A 213 0.53 -14.89 8.82
N CYS A 214 1.52 -15.79 8.88
CA CYS A 214 2.91 -15.49 8.51
C CYS A 214 3.05 -15.02 7.05
N HIS A 215 2.22 -15.57 6.17
CA HIS A 215 2.19 -15.24 4.76
C HIS A 215 1.61 -13.85 4.46
N GLN A 216 0.49 -13.48 5.10
CA GLN A 216 -0.05 -12.12 4.99
C GLN A 216 0.95 -11.09 5.52
N GLU A 217 1.79 -11.50 6.47
CA GLU A 217 2.83 -10.68 7.09
C GLU A 217 4.07 -10.50 6.19
N CYS A 218 4.61 -11.58 5.62
CA CYS A 218 5.81 -11.58 4.76
C CYS A 218 5.65 -10.77 3.46
N ARG A 219 4.41 -10.55 2.98
CA ARG A 219 4.14 -9.91 1.68
C ARG A 219 4.29 -8.38 1.67
N ARG A 220 4.53 -7.76 2.82
CA ARG A 220 4.72 -6.30 2.92
C ARG A 220 6.13 -5.85 2.51
N ASP A 221 7.10 -6.75 2.57
CA ASP A 221 8.52 -6.44 2.44
C ASP A 221 9.11 -6.70 1.04
N ASP A 222 8.26 -6.84 0.02
CA ASP A 222 8.62 -6.92 -1.42
C ASP A 222 8.33 -5.61 -2.17
#